data_AF-A0A7G8JM35-F1
#
_entry.id   AF-A0A7G8JM35-F1
#
_cell.length_a   1.000
_cell.length_b   1.000
_cell.length_c   1.000
_cell.angle_alpha   90.00
_cell.angle_beta   90.00
_cell.angle_gamma   90.00
#
_symmetry.space_group_name_H-M   'P 1'
#
loop_
_entity.id
_entity.type
_entity.pdbx_description
1 polymer ?
#
loop_
_entity_poly.entity_id
_entity_poly.type
_entity_poly.pdbx_seq_one_letter_code
_entity_poly.pdbx_strand_id
1 'polypeptide(L)' 'MILNLGGSILMKDAERIKTRSVLLEFLKFRVLAAGEEFFDGTGLENRRQWLGMVHSQALALSDEDLDQIWNQARILYTEC' A
#
# COMPACT_ATOMS: atom_id res chain seq x y z
N MET A 1 28.01 17.43 -5.85
CA MET A 1 27.23 16.54 -4.97
C MET A 1 26.09 17.38 -4.39
N ILE A 2 24.93 17.39 -5.04
CA ILE A 2 23.75 18.13 -4.55
C ILE A 2 22.95 17.15 -3.71
N LEU A 3 22.83 17.43 -2.42
CA LEU A 3 21.96 16.68 -1.50
C LEU A 3 20.50 16.93 -1.91
N ASN A 4 19.86 15.88 -2.42
CA ASN A 4 18.44 15.88 -2.75
C ASN A 4 17.64 15.75 -1.43
N LEU A 5 17.50 16.89 -0.74
CA LEU A 5 16.73 17.03 0.50
C LEU A 5 15.42 17.75 0.15
N GLY A 6 14.29 17.03 0.17
CA GLY A 6 13.00 17.70 0.29
C GLY A 6 11.79 17.12 -0.45
N GLY A 7 11.89 15.96 -1.10
CA GLY A 7 10.74 15.39 -1.82
C GLY A 7 9.67 14.70 -0.96
N SER A 8 9.99 14.32 0.29
CA SER A 8 9.23 13.23 0.96
C SER A 8 8.83 13.46 2.42
N ILE A 9 9.07 14.63 3.03
CA ILE A 9 8.95 14.79 4.50
C ILE A 9 7.57 15.31 4.96
N LEU A 10 6.69 15.78 4.09
CA LEU A 10 5.36 16.27 4.49
C LEU A 10 4.27 15.85 3.51
N MET A 11 4.02 14.54 3.38
CA MET A 11 2.66 14.14 3.02
C MET A 11 1.76 14.61 4.15
N LYS A 12 0.85 15.55 3.88
CA LYS A 12 -0.07 16.07 4.90
C LYS A 12 -0.88 14.90 5.47
N ASP A 13 -1.11 14.85 6.78
CA ASP A 13 -1.83 13.73 7.43
C ASP A 13 -3.14 13.38 6.72
N ALA A 14 -3.88 14.38 6.27
CA ALA A 14 -5.12 14.17 5.51
C ALA A 14 -4.90 13.44 4.16
N GLU A 15 -3.81 13.75 3.46
CA GLU A 15 -3.44 13.10 2.21
C GLU A 15 -2.98 11.67 2.46
N ARG A 16 -2.19 11.44 3.52
CA ARG A 16 -1.77 10.10 3.96
C ARG A 16 -3.00 9.25 4.27
N ILE A 17 -3.90 9.74 5.11
CA ILE A 17 -5.14 9.05 5.49
C ILE A 17 -5.96 8.71 4.26
N LYS A 18 -6.17 9.69 3.36
CA LYS A 18 -6.92 9.47 2.12
C LYS A 18 -6.29 8.37 1.27
N THR A 19 -4.97 8.41 1.08
CA THR A 19 -4.25 7.43 0.25
C THR A 19 -4.31 6.03 0.87
N ARG A 20 -4.21 5.93 2.20
CA ARG A 20 -4.40 4.68 2.94
C ARG A 20 -5.82 4.11 2.71
N SER A 21 -6.86 4.94 2.84
CA SER A 21 -8.25 4.52 2.64
C SER A 21 -8.51 4.04 1.21
N VAL A 22 -8.09 4.80 0.21
CA VAL A 22 -8.26 4.44 -1.20
C VAL A 22 -7.53 3.14 -1.52
N LEU A 23 -6.31 2.95 -0.98
CA LEU A 23 -5.57 1.71 -1.19
C LEU A 23 -6.26 0.50 -0.54
N LEU A 24 -6.81 0.65 0.67
CA LEU A 24 -7.60 -0.41 1.30
C LEU A 24 -8.83 -0.80 0.47
N GLU A 25 -9.57 0.19 -0.03
CA GLU A 25 -10.72 -0.05 -0.90
C GLU A 25 -10.34 -0.76 -2.20
N PHE A 26 -9.21 -0.38 -2.79
CA PHE A 26 -8.66 -1.05 -3.97
C PHE A 26 -8.28 -2.50 -3.67
N LEU A 27 -7.64 -2.76 -2.53
CA LEU A 27 -7.23 -4.10 -2.12
C LEU A 27 -8.43 -5.01 -1.86
N LYS A 28 -9.56 -4.49 -1.36
CA LYS A 28 -10.78 -5.28 -1.10
C LYS A 28 -11.14 -6.21 -2.25
N PHE A 29 -11.27 -5.67 -3.46
CA PHE A 29 -11.69 -6.47 -4.62
C PHE A 29 -10.63 -7.47 -5.07
N ARG A 30 -9.34 -7.14 -4.91
CA ARG A 30 -8.24 -8.04 -5.24
C ARG A 30 -8.19 -9.23 -4.28
N VAL A 31 -8.30 -8.95 -2.99
CA VAL A 31 -8.28 -9.98 -1.94
C VAL A 31 -9.53 -10.83 -2.00
N LEU A 32 -10.72 -10.26 -2.17
CA LEU A 32 -11.95 -11.05 -2.31
C LEU A 32 -11.96 -11.97 -3.54
N ALA A 33 -11.17 -11.66 -4.58
CA ALA A 33 -11.07 -12.49 -5.77
C ALA A 33 -10.04 -13.62 -5.65
N ALA A 34 -8.94 -13.40 -4.91
CA ALA A 34 -7.81 -14.33 -4.81
C ALA A 34 -7.63 -14.96 -3.42
N GLY A 35 -8.41 -14.54 -2.42
CA GLY A 35 -8.31 -15.02 -1.05
C GLY A 35 -6.97 -14.74 -0.39
N GLU A 36 -6.53 -15.63 0.49
CA GLU A 36 -5.25 -15.54 1.20
C GLU A 36 -4.04 -15.61 0.25
N GLU A 37 -4.17 -16.35 -0.87
CA GLU A 37 -3.13 -16.49 -1.89
C GLU A 37 -2.73 -15.14 -2.53
N PHE A 38 -3.59 -14.11 -2.44
CA PHE A 38 -3.24 -12.75 -2.86
C PHE A 38 -1.98 -12.23 -2.13
N PHE A 39 -1.78 -12.65 -0.88
CA PHE A 39 -0.68 -12.18 -0.05
C PHE A 39 0.59 -13.01 -0.21
N ASP A 40 0.49 -14.21 -0.80
CA ASP A 40 1.62 -15.10 -1.00
C ASP A 40 2.62 -14.54 -2.02
N GLY A 41 3.91 -14.73 -1.77
CA GLY A 41 4.98 -14.25 -2.68
C GLY A 41 5.16 -12.72 -2.75
N THR A 42 4.40 -11.95 -1.95
CA THR A 42 4.49 -10.49 -1.94
C THR A 42 5.59 -9.99 -0.98
N GLY A 43 6.86 -10.10 -1.39
CA GLY A 43 7.95 -9.33 -0.75
C GLY A 43 7.74 -7.81 -0.93
N LEU A 44 8.32 -6.97 -0.07
CA LEU A 44 8.13 -5.52 -0.11
C LEU A 44 8.44 -4.91 -1.49
N GLU A 45 9.52 -5.36 -2.14
CA GLU A 45 9.88 -4.94 -3.50
C GLU A 45 8.83 -5.35 -4.54
N ASN A 46 8.34 -6.59 -4.48
CA ASN A 46 7.29 -7.08 -5.37
C ASN A 46 5.98 -6.28 -5.19
N ARG A 47 5.63 -5.92 -3.94
CA ARG A 47 4.47 -5.08 -3.64
C ARG A 47 4.61 -3.69 -4.26
N ARG A 48 5.75 -3.03 -4.08
CA ARG A 48 6.00 -1.70 -4.65
C ARG A 48 6.00 -1.72 -6.17
N GLN A 49 6.64 -2.71 -6.79
CA GLN A 49 6.60 -2.86 -8.25
C GLN A 49 5.17 -3.03 -8.76
N TRP A 50 4.40 -3.91 -8.12
CA TRP A 50 2.99 -4.11 -8.46
C TRP A 50 2.16 -2.83 -8.30
N LEU A 51 2.30 -2.13 -7.17
CA LEU A 51 1.64 -0.84 -6.95
C LEU A 51 2.05 0.20 -8.00
N GLY A 52 3.30 0.22 -8.44
CA GLY A 52 3.74 1.10 -9.53
C GLY A 52 2.99 0.88 -10.84
N MET A 53 2.55 -0.36 -11.10
CA MET A 53 1.78 -0.70 -12.31
C MET A 53 0.30 -0.41 -12.17
N VAL A 54 -0.29 -0.65 -10.99
CA VAL A 54 -1.76 -0.65 -10.84
C VAL A 54 -2.33 0.47 -9.97
N HIS A 55 -1.51 1.10 -9.12
CA HIS A 55 -1.92 2.12 -8.16
C HIS A 55 -0.74 3.00 -7.71
N SER A 56 -0.13 3.71 -8.66
CA SER A 56 1.13 4.45 -8.46
C SER A 56 1.06 5.53 -7.36
N GLN A 57 -0.12 6.06 -7.06
CA GLN A 57 -0.34 7.00 -5.96
C GLN A 57 -0.01 6.40 -4.58
N ALA A 58 -0.10 5.08 -4.43
CA ALA A 58 0.25 4.41 -3.17
C ALA A 58 1.77 4.40 -2.92
N LEU A 59 2.60 4.66 -3.94
CA LEU A 59 4.05 4.77 -3.77
C LEU A 59 4.48 6.01 -2.97
N ALA A 60 3.57 6.97 -2.76
CA ALA A 60 3.77 8.10 -1.85
C ALA A 60 3.78 7.69 -0.37
N LEU A 61 3.22 6.52 -0.05
CA LEU A 61 3.23 5.99 1.31
C LEU A 61 4.61 5.45 1.69
N SER A 62 4.91 5.55 2.99
CA SER A 62 6.09 4.92 3.58
C SER A 62 5.96 3.40 3.55
N ASP A 63 7.08 2.69 3.68
CA ASP A 63 7.05 1.23 3.78
C ASP A 63 6.27 0.74 5.00
N GLU A 64 6.31 1.50 6.11
CA GLU A 64 5.53 1.22 7.31
C GLU A 64 4.02 1.37 7.06
N ASP A 65 3.60 2.43 6.38
CA ASP A 65 2.19 2.61 6.00
C ASP A 65 1.72 1.47 5.08
N LEU A 66 2.54 1.09 4.10
CA LEU A 66 2.23 0.01 3.18
C LEU A 66 2.10 -1.34 3.91
N ASP A 67 2.99 -1.63 4.87
CA ASP A 67 2.92 -2.86 5.66
C ASP A 67 1.67 -2.89 6.55
N GLN A 68 1.36 -1.77 7.22
CA GLN A 68 0.13 -1.64 8.01
C GLN A 68 -1.12 -1.88 7.16
N ILE A 69 -1.20 -1.28 5.97
CA ILE A 69 -2.33 -1.48 5.05
C ILE A 69 -2.42 -2.95 4.63
N TRP A 70 -1.29 -3.59 4.31
CA TRP A 70 -1.27 -5.00 3.91
C TRP A 70 -1.81 -5.91 5.02
N ASN A 71 -1.34 -5.72 6.25
CA ASN A 71 -1.79 -6.49 7.40
C ASN A 71 -3.27 -6.22 7.70
N GLN A 72 -3.70 -4.95 7.62
CA GLN A 72 -5.09 -4.57 7.79
C GLN A 72 -5.99 -5.19 6.71
N ALA A 73 -5.57 -5.19 5.45
CA ALA A 73 -6.32 -5.79 4.35
C ALA A 73 -6.43 -7.32 4.52
N ARG A 74 -5.38 -7.99 5.01
CA ARG A 74 -5.43 -9.42 5.33
C ARG A 74 -6.50 -9.68 6.38
N ILE A 75 -6.40 -9.06 7.54
CA ILE A 75 -7.38 -9.24 8.64
C ILE A 75 -8.81 -8.93 8.17
N LEU A 76 -9.02 -7.79 7.48
CA LEU A 76 -10.37 -7.36 7.10
C LEU A 76 -11.03 -8.21 6.01
N TYR A 77 -10.25 -8.86 5.14
CA TYR A 77 -10.77 -9.50 3.94
C TYR A 77 -10.51 -11.01 3.85
N THR A 78 -9.69 -11.58 4.74
CA THR A 78 -9.44 -13.04 4.78
C THR A 78 -9.83 -13.70 6.10
N GLU A 79 -9.84 -12.97 7.22
CA GLU A 79 -10.29 -13.52 8.50
C GLU A 79 -11.80 -13.27 8.68
N CYS A 80 -12.59 -14.31 8.36
CA CYS A 80 -14.02 -14.39 8.63
C CYS A 80 -14.30 -15.47 9.69
#